data_AF-A0A076HC03-F1
#
_entry.id   AF-A0A076HC03-F1
#
_cell.length_a   1.000
_cell.length_b   1.000
_cell.length_c   1.000
_cell.angle_alpha   90.00
_cell.angle_beta   90.00
_cell.angle_gamma   90.00
#
_symmetry.space_group_name_H-M   'P 1'
#
loop_
_entity.id
_entity.type
_entity.pdbx_description
1 polymer ?
#
loop_
_entity_poly.entity_id
_entity_poly.type
_entity_poly.pdbx_seq_one_letter_code
_entity_poly.pdbx_strand_id
1 'polypeptide(L)' 'MDFRSRIFANSRGSTIDAVGNGQYLVCHHSSCFKVKGWRRAHEAVKRLEGSSD' A
#
# COMPACT_ATOMS: atom_id res chain seq x y z
N MET A 1 19.22 6.51 -4.70
CA MET A 1 18.22 5.62 -4.06
C MET A 1 16.85 6.21 -4.32
N ASP A 2 15.92 5.43 -4.87
CA ASP A 2 14.52 5.86 -4.90
C ASP A 2 14.01 5.92 -3.45
N PHE A 3 13.41 7.04 -3.06
CA PHE A 3 12.83 7.18 -1.73
C PHE A 3 11.68 6.18 -1.59
N ARG A 4 11.86 5.19 -0.69
CA ARG A 4 10.82 4.21 -0.32
C ARG A 4 10.91 3.96 1.18
N SER A 5 9.85 4.29 1.91
CA SER A 5 9.76 4.04 3.36
C SER A 5 8.50 3.26 3.68
N ARG A 6 8.63 2.10 4.31
CA ARG A 6 7.48 1.28 4.68
C ARG A 6 6.75 1.86 5.88
N ILE A 7 5.48 2.16 5.70
CA ILE A 7 4.61 2.70 6.75
C ILE A 7 3.74 1.59 7.36
N PHE A 8 3.33 0.62 6.54
CA PHE A 8 2.43 -0.44 6.96
C PHE A 8 2.84 -1.79 6.38
N ALA A 9 2.68 -2.84 7.17
CA ALA A 9 2.74 -4.23 6.75
C ALA A 9 1.78 -5.06 7.61
N ASN A 10 1.14 -6.07 7.03
CA ASN A 10 0.38 -7.07 7.78
C ASN A 10 0.89 -8.49 7.47
N SER A 11 0.42 -9.48 8.23
CA SER A 11 0.73 -10.90 8.04
C SER A 11 0.13 -11.50 6.76
N ARG A 12 -0.83 -10.81 6.13
CA ARG A 12 -1.44 -11.19 4.84
C ARG A 12 -0.64 -10.70 3.63
N GLY A 13 0.53 -10.10 3.85
CA GLY A 13 1.39 -9.63 2.77
C GLY A 13 0.92 -8.34 2.10
N SER A 14 0.02 -7.57 2.73
CA SER A 14 -0.26 -6.19 2.32
C SER A 14 0.81 -5.25 2.88
N THR A 15 1.29 -4.32 2.06
CA THR A 15 2.21 -3.26 2.51
C THR A 15 1.81 -1.89 1.97
N ILE A 16 2.11 -0.83 2.72
CA ILE A 16 2.07 0.54 2.21
C ILE A 16 3.45 1.15 2.39
N ASP A 17 4.06 1.60 1.30
CA ASP A 17 5.33 2.31 1.33
C ASP A 17 5.15 3.75 0.80
N ALA A 18 5.66 4.75 1.52
CA ALA A 18 5.78 6.11 1.02
C ALA A 18 6.83 6.18 -0.08
N VAL A 19 6.47 6.73 -1.24
CA VAL A 19 7.38 6.90 -2.38
C VAL A 19 7.59 8.37 -2.79
N GLY A 20 7.18 9.30 -1.93
CA GLY A 20 7.35 10.75 -2.12
C GLY A 20 6.17 11.42 -2.82
N ASN A 21 6.14 12.76 -2.82
CA ASN A 21 5.10 13.56 -3.51
C ASN A 21 3.65 13.22 -3.12
N GLY A 22 3.44 12.79 -1.87
CA GLY A 22 2.15 12.31 -1.38
C GLY A 22 1.66 11.04 -2.07
N GLN A 23 2.56 10.28 -2.73
CA GLN A 23 2.29 9.00 -3.34
C GLN A 23 2.70 7.86 -2.41
N TYR A 24 1.93 6.78 -2.49
CA TYR A 24 2.09 5.58 -1.70
C TYR A 24 2.02 4.37 -2.63
N LEU A 25 2.96 3.45 -2.46
CA LEU A 25 2.95 2.15 -3.11
C LEU A 25 2.20 1.19 -2.20
N VAL A 26 1.06 0.69 -2.66
CA VAL A 26 0.29 -0.35 -1.98
C VAL A 26 0.59 -1.67 -2.66
N CYS A 27 1.01 -2.67 -1.91
CA CYS A 27 1.23 -4.02 -2.41
C CYS A 27 0.34 -5.03 -1.68
N HIS A 28 -0.04 -6.10 -2.36
CA HIS A 28 -0.67 -7.29 -1.81
C HIS A 28 -0.26 -8.51 -2.63
N HIS A 29 0.36 -9.50 -1.97
CA HIS A 29 1.00 -10.65 -2.60
C HIS A 29 1.95 -10.21 -3.74
N SER A 30 1.65 -10.58 -4.99
CA SER A 30 2.47 -10.29 -6.17
C SER A 30 2.06 -9.00 -6.90
N SER A 31 1.04 -8.28 -6.41
CA SER A 31 0.50 -7.08 -7.05
C SER A 31 0.86 -5.83 -6.27
N CYS A 32 1.27 -4.78 -6.98
CA CYS A 32 1.52 -3.47 -6.40
C CYS A 32 0.96 -2.37 -7.29
N PHE A 33 0.41 -1.32 -6.69
CA PHE A 33 -0.05 -0.14 -7.41
C PHE A 33 0.20 1.13 -6.61
N LYS A 34 0.42 2.23 -7.32
CA LYS A 34 0.64 3.54 -6.70
C LYS A 34 -0.68 4.27 -6.56
N VAL A 35 -0.88 4.91 -5.42
CA VAL A 35 -2.01 5.80 -5.17
C VAL A 35 -1.51 7.13 -4.61
N LYS A 36 -2.22 8.21 -4.95
CA LYS A 36 -1.97 9.53 -4.37
C LYS A 36 -2.87 9.74 -3.16
N GLY A 37 -2.27 10.15 -2.04
CA GLY A 37 -2.95 10.45 -0.79
C GLY A 37 -3.03 9.27 0.17
N TRP A 38 -2.74 9.55 1.45
CA TRP A 38 -2.67 8.55 2.52
C TRP A 38 -4.00 7.82 2.74
N ARG A 39 -5.11 8.57 2.74
CA ARG A 39 -6.46 8.01 2.90
C ARG A 39 -6.77 6.95 1.85
N ARG A 40 -6.45 7.21 0.58
CA ARG A 40 -6.67 6.25 -0.52
C ARG A 40 -5.78 5.02 -0.38
N ALA A 41 -4.55 5.16 0.13
CA ALA A 41 -3.67 4.03 0.41
C ALA A 41 -4.27 3.10 1.48
N HIS A 42 -4.83 3.66 2.55
CA HIS A 42 -5.54 2.88 3.56
C HIS A 42 -6.81 2.22 3.04
N GLU A 43 -7.63 2.96 2.28
CA GLU A 43 -8.84 2.41 1.67
C GLU A 43 -8.51 1.27 0.69
N ALA A 44 -7.41 1.40 -0.06
CA ALA A 44 -6.92 0.36 -0.95
C ALA A 44 -6.53 -0.92 -0.21
N VAL A 45 -5.78 -0.81 0.90
CA VAL A 45 -5.45 -1.97 1.74
C VAL A 45 -6.72 -2.62 2.30
N LYS A 46 -7.65 -1.83 2.86
CA LYS A 46 -8.91 -2.37 3.41
C LYS A 46 -9.73 -3.15 2.37
N ARG A 47 -9.74 -2.70 1.11
CA ARG A 47 -10.41 -3.42 0.01
C ARG A 47 -9.71 -4.74 -0.30
N LEU A 48 -8.39 -4.74 -0.37
CA LEU A 48 -7.61 -5.98 -0.61
C LEU A 48 -7.79 -6.99 0.53
N GLU A 49 -7.91 -6.49 1.75
CA GLU A 49 -8.15 -7.29 2.96
C GLU A 49 -9.58 -7.82 3.10
N GLY A 50 -10.57 -7.13 2.52
CA GLY A 50 -11.99 -7.50 2.57
C GLY A 50 -12.45 -8.36 1.40
N SER A 51 -11.62 -8.52 0.36
CA SER A 51 -11.86 -9.43 -0.78
C SER A 51 -11.23 -10.82 -0.57
N SER A 52 -10.88 -11.18 0.68
CA SER A 52 -10.54 -12.56 1.03
C SER A 52 -11.85 -13.34 1.18
N ASP A 53 -12.21 -14.11 0.15
CA ASP A 53 -13.21 -15.18 0.19
C ASP A 53 -12.82 -16.25 1.22
#